data_AF-A0A446C9X7-F1
#
_entry.id   AF-A0A446C9X7-F1
#
_cell.length_a   1.000
_cell.length_b   1.000
_cell.length_c   1.000
_cell.angle_alpha   90.00
_cell.angle_beta   90.00
_cell.angle_gamma   90.00
#
_symmetry.space_group_name_H-M   'P 1'
#
loop_
_entity.id
_entity.type
_entity.pdbx_description
1 polymer ?
#
loop_
_entity_poly.entity_id
_entity_poly.type
_entity_poly.pdbx_seq_one_letter_code
_entity_poly.pdbx_strand_id
1 'polypeptide(L)'
;MWWLLFASWILALIHSDLRYRRVPNALIVAGAAAQLLWLLAALFAPGWAYPPRWSGWLMALLGFLAAVPFLPLWTRRLMGAGDIKAIAVLGLLLGLAPLLAVLAIASLLAGLHALLYLAASRFVTLGGRLRQIPYAAYLGAAALSVALMPLNSAWYSWCSSWCSTGS
;
A
#
# COMPACT_ATOMS: atom_id res chain seq x y z
N MET A 1 -13.04 -14.32 0.40
CA MET A 1 -13.18 -13.74 -0.95
C MET A 1 -12.41 -12.42 -1.09
N TRP A 2 -12.65 -11.40 -0.25
CA TRP A 2 -11.92 -10.12 -0.32
C TRP A 2 -10.38 -10.26 -0.24
N TRP A 3 -9.88 -11.09 0.69
CA TRP A 3 -8.44 -11.36 0.81
C TRP A 3 -7.78 -11.88 -0.47
N LEU A 4 -8.52 -12.63 -1.30
CA LEU A 4 -8.01 -13.13 -2.58
C LEU A 4 -7.90 -12.01 -3.62
N LEU A 5 -8.89 -11.11 -3.67
CA LEU A 5 -8.82 -9.91 -4.51
C LEU A 5 -7.65 -9.01 -4.10
N PHE A 6 -7.50 -8.80 -2.79
CA PHE A 6 -6.41 -8.02 -2.23
C PHE A 6 -5.04 -8.64 -2.54
N ALA A 7 -4.86 -9.93 -2.26
CA ALA A 7 -3.60 -10.63 -2.51
C ALA A 7 -3.26 -10.70 -4.01
N SER A 8 -4.24 -10.99 -4.87
CA SER A 8 -4.02 -11.02 -6.32
C SER A 8 -3.64 -9.65 -6.88
N TRP A 9 -4.27 -8.57 -6.41
CA TRP A 9 -3.90 -7.21 -6.80
C TRP A 9 -2.48 -6.84 -6.33
N ILE A 10 -2.10 -7.18 -5.10
CA ILE A 10 -0.73 -6.96 -4.61
C ILE A 10 0.29 -7.76 -5.42
N LEU A 11 0.03 -9.04 -5.69
CA LEU A 11 0.93 -9.86 -6.48
C LEU A 11 1.12 -9.28 -7.89
N ALA A 12 0.04 -8.80 -8.51
CA ALA A 12 0.10 -8.12 -9.80
C ALA A 12 0.88 -6.79 -9.72
N LEU A 13 0.73 -6.04 -8.63
CA LEU A 13 1.48 -4.80 -8.38
C LEU A 13 2.98 -5.08 -8.27
N ILE A 14 3.36 -6.04 -7.42
CA ILE A 14 4.76 -6.46 -7.23
C ILE A 14 5.33 -7.00 -8.54
N HIS A 15 4.59 -7.85 -9.25
CA HIS A 15 5.04 -8.41 -10.53
C HIS A 15 5.27 -7.32 -11.57
N SER A 16 4.33 -6.36 -11.69
CA SER A 16 4.43 -5.26 -12.64
C SER A 16 5.63 -4.36 -12.33
N ASP A 17 5.84 -4.05 -11.05
CA ASP A 17 6.97 -3.24 -10.61
C ASP A 17 8.31 -3.94 -10.84
N LEU A 18 8.41 -5.24 -10.54
CA LEU A 18 9.65 -5.99 -10.77
C LEU A 18 9.96 -6.18 -12.27
N ARG A 19 8.93 -6.46 -13.08
CA ARG A 19 9.09 -6.77 -14.51
C ARG A 19 9.30 -5.51 -15.36
N TYR A 20 8.44 -4.51 -15.18
CA TYR A 20 8.36 -3.33 -16.04
C TYR A 20 8.88 -2.06 -15.35
N ARG A 21 9.21 -2.11 -14.05
CA ARG A 21 9.63 -0.93 -13.24
C ARG A 21 8.64 0.23 -13.33
N ARG A 22 7.38 -0.10 -13.61
CA ARG A 22 6.27 0.82 -13.82
C ARG A 22 4.99 0.15 -13.36
N VAL A 23 4.19 0.88 -12.61
CA VAL A 23 2.84 0.46 -12.22
C VAL A 23 1.87 0.89 -13.33
N PRO A 24 1.22 -0.04 -14.05
CA PRO A 24 0.29 0.30 -15.12
C PRO A 24 -0.97 0.95 -14.54
N ASN A 25 -1.43 2.05 -15.17
CA ASN A 25 -2.65 2.75 -14.73
C ASN A 25 -3.87 1.82 -14.70
N ALA A 26 -3.94 0.85 -15.62
CA ALA A 26 -5.02 -0.14 -15.65
C ALA A 26 -5.11 -0.95 -14.36
N LEU A 27 -3.98 -1.30 -13.74
CA LEU A 27 -3.94 -2.05 -12.47
C LEU A 27 -4.42 -1.18 -11.31
N ILE A 28 -4.05 0.10 -11.29
CA ILE A 28 -4.55 1.07 -10.30
C ILE A 28 -6.08 1.21 -10.41
N VAL A 29 -6.59 1.41 -11.63
CA VAL A 29 -8.03 1.57 -11.88
C VAL A 29 -8.78 0.28 -11.51
N ALA A 30 -8.26 -0.89 -11.88
CA ALA A 30 -8.86 -2.17 -11.53
C ALA A 30 -8.93 -2.39 -10.01
N GLY A 31 -7.87 -2.06 -9.27
CA GLY A 31 -7.86 -2.18 -7.80
C GLY A 31 -8.85 -1.23 -7.13
N ALA A 32 -8.89 0.03 -7.58
CA ALA A 32 -9.85 1.01 -7.09
C ALA A 32 -11.30 0.60 -7.37
N ALA A 33 -11.59 0.19 -8.61
CA ALA A 33 -12.91 -0.25 -9.01
C ALA A 33 -13.36 -1.50 -8.24
N ALA A 34 -12.49 -2.50 -8.09
CA ALA A 34 -12.79 -3.72 -7.34
C ALA A 34 -13.18 -3.42 -5.88
N GLN A 35 -12.44 -2.53 -5.23
CA GLN A 35 -12.74 -2.14 -3.85
C GLN A 35 -14.01 -1.29 -3.74
N LEU A 36 -14.22 -0.34 -4.66
CA LEU A 36 -15.46 0.46 -4.68
C LEU A 36 -16.69 -0.41 -4.90
N LEU A 37 -16.63 -1.36 -5.84
CA LEU A 37 -17.69 -2.34 -6.06
C LEU A 37 -17.91 -3.22 -4.82
N TRP A 38 -16.85 -3.59 -4.11
CA TRP A 38 -16.97 -4.32 -2.85
C TRP A 38 -17.69 -3.51 -1.77
N LEU A 39 -17.33 -2.23 -1.61
CA LEU A 39 -17.98 -1.32 -0.65
C LEU A 39 -19.44 -1.04 -1.02
N LEU A 40 -19.76 -0.95 -2.31
CA LEU A 40 -21.14 -0.84 -2.78
C LEU A 40 -21.92 -2.13 -2.49
N ALA A 41 -21.34 -3.30 -2.76
CA ALA A 41 -21.96 -4.58 -2.42
C ALA A 41 -22.23 -4.69 -0.92
N ALA A 42 -21.29 -4.25 -0.07
CA ALA A 42 -21.47 -4.19 1.39
C ALA A 42 -22.59 -3.24 1.85
N LEU A 43 -22.95 -2.24 1.03
CA LEU A 43 -24.04 -1.29 1.33
C LEU A 43 -25.42 -1.84 0.94
N PHE A 44 -25.51 -2.54 -0.20
CA PHE A 44 -26.80 -2.97 -0.77
C PHE A 44 -27.15 -4.45 -0.52
N ALA A 45 -26.17 -5.31 -0.26
CA ALA A 45 -26.39 -6.74 -0.06
C ALA A 45 -26.35 -7.09 1.44
N PRO A 46 -27.51 -7.33 2.09
CA PRO A 46 -27.53 -7.78 3.48
C PRO A 46 -26.80 -9.13 3.59
N GLY A 47 -25.79 -9.18 4.47
CA GLY A 47 -24.89 -10.34 4.64
C GLY A 47 -23.53 -10.19 3.97
N TRP A 48 -23.31 -9.16 3.16
CA TRP A 48 -22.00 -8.86 2.60
C TRP A 48 -21.15 -8.06 3.58
N ALA A 49 -20.07 -8.67 4.07
CA ALA A 49 -19.23 -8.04 5.08
C ALA A 49 -18.31 -6.96 4.48
N TYR A 50 -18.13 -5.89 5.25
CA TYR A 50 -17.03 -4.94 5.04
C TYR A 50 -15.67 -5.65 5.16
N PRO A 51 -14.60 -5.07 4.58
CA PRO A 51 -13.26 -5.60 4.73
C PRO A 51 -12.93 -5.89 6.21
N PRO A 52 -12.28 -7.03 6.49
CA PRO A 52 -12.23 -7.65 7.82
C PRO A 52 -11.48 -6.88 8.89
N ARG A 53 -10.88 -5.72 8.57
CA ARG A 53 -10.06 -4.96 9.51
C ARG A 53 -10.56 -3.55 9.79
N TRP A 54 -11.18 -2.88 8.83
CA TRP A 54 -11.68 -1.51 9.03
C TRP A 54 -12.93 -1.24 8.21
N SER A 55 -13.88 -0.61 8.88
CA SER A 55 -15.28 -0.52 8.49
C SER A 55 -15.58 0.79 7.76
N GLY A 56 -16.22 0.66 6.61
CA GLY A 56 -17.02 1.73 6.02
C GLY A 56 -16.29 2.67 5.07
N TRP A 57 -17.13 3.41 4.34
CA TRP A 57 -16.74 4.37 3.33
C TRP A 57 -15.79 5.46 3.87
N LEU A 58 -15.98 5.90 5.12
CA LEU A 58 -15.16 6.94 5.73
C LEU A 58 -13.69 6.54 5.83
N MET A 59 -13.40 5.34 6.35
CA MET A 59 -12.02 4.87 6.52
C MET A 59 -11.34 4.61 5.18
N ALA A 60 -12.08 4.10 4.19
CA ALA A 60 -11.58 3.94 2.82
C ALA A 60 -11.24 5.30 2.17
N LEU A 61 -12.09 6.31 2.37
CA LEU A 61 -11.86 7.66 1.84
C LEU A 61 -10.67 8.34 2.53
N LEU A 62 -10.56 8.24 3.86
CA LEU A 62 -9.43 8.76 4.62
C LEU A 62 -8.12 8.10 4.19
N GLY A 63 -8.12 6.78 4.00
CA GLY A 63 -6.96 6.06 3.47
C GLY A 63 -6.59 6.50 2.06
N PHE A 64 -7.56 6.71 1.17
CA PHE A 64 -7.30 7.26 -0.16
C PHE A 64 -6.70 8.67 -0.10
N LEU A 65 -7.25 9.54 0.73
CA LEU A 65 -6.78 10.92 0.92
C LEU A 65 -5.40 11.00 1.57
N ALA A 66 -4.96 9.96 2.28
CA ALA A 66 -3.61 9.88 2.84
C ALA A 66 -2.51 9.89 1.77
N ALA A 67 -2.84 9.67 0.49
CA ALA A 67 -1.91 9.83 -0.62
C ALA A 67 -1.68 11.31 -1.02
N VAL A 68 -2.58 12.23 -0.68
CA VAL A 68 -2.52 13.66 -1.05
C VAL A 68 -1.24 14.35 -0.55
N PRO A 69 -0.79 14.17 0.70
CA PRO A 69 0.47 14.73 1.19
C PRO A 69 1.72 14.28 0.41
N PHE A 70 1.63 13.22 -0.39
CA PHE A 70 2.74 12.76 -1.23
C PHE A 70 2.80 13.46 -2.60
N LEU A 71 1.76 14.20 -3.01
CA LEU A 71 1.77 14.94 -4.28
C LEU A 71 2.90 15.99 -4.39
N PRO A 72 3.25 16.76 -3.33
CA PRO A 72 4.43 17.63 -3.35
C PRO A 72 5.77 16.88 -3.53
N LEU A 73 5.84 15.60 -3.14
CA LEU A 73 7.04 14.78 -3.36
C LEU A 73 7.18 14.38 -4.83
N TRP A 74 6.06 14.22 -5.55
CA TRP A 74 6.07 14.01 -6.99
C TRP A 74 6.52 15.25 -7.75
N THR A 75 6.07 16.45 -7.37
CA THR A 75 6.53 17.68 -8.03
C THR A 75 8.04 17.90 -7.86
N ARG A 76 8.61 17.47 -6.73
CA ARG A 76 10.05 17.46 -6.47
C ARG A 76 10.80 16.28 -7.11
N ARG A 77 10.13 15.43 -7.89
CA ARG A 77 10.67 14.20 -8.52
C ARG A 77 11.32 13.22 -7.52
N LEU A 78 10.95 13.31 -6.24
CA LEU A 78 11.42 12.39 -5.20
C LEU A 78 10.67 11.06 -5.26
N MET A 79 9.45 11.07 -5.82
CA MET A 79 8.56 9.92 -5.87
C MET A 79 7.87 9.81 -7.22
N GLY A 80 7.69 8.58 -7.72
CA GLY A 80 7.00 8.32 -8.98
C GLY A 80 5.49 8.54 -8.84
N ALA A 81 4.85 9.05 -9.91
CA ALA A 81 3.39 9.16 -9.94
C ALA A 81 2.68 7.80 -9.80
N GLY A 82 3.35 6.71 -10.20
CA GLY A 82 2.84 5.34 -10.02
C GLY A 82 2.76 4.94 -8.54
N ASP A 83 3.77 5.30 -7.75
CA ASP A 83 3.83 4.94 -6.33
C ASP A 83 2.74 5.64 -5.52
N ILE A 84 2.50 6.93 -5.79
CA ILE A 84 1.43 7.70 -5.14
C ILE A 84 0.05 7.09 -5.45
N LYS A 85 -0.17 6.69 -6.71
CA LYS A 85 -1.41 6.00 -7.11
C LYS A 85 -1.55 4.65 -6.40
N ALA A 86 -0.47 3.89 -6.26
CA ALA A 86 -0.49 2.63 -5.53
C ALA A 86 -0.80 2.83 -4.04
N ILE A 87 -0.23 3.86 -3.41
CA ILE A 87 -0.55 4.26 -2.03
C ILE A 87 -2.02 4.63 -1.89
N ALA A 88 -2.57 5.40 -2.84
CA ALA A 88 -3.98 5.80 -2.81
C ALA A 88 -4.91 4.58 -2.87
N VAL A 89 -4.63 3.61 -3.74
CA VAL A 89 -5.42 2.37 -3.85
C VAL A 89 -5.23 1.47 -2.63
N LEU A 90 -4.00 1.34 -2.11
CA LEU A 90 -3.73 0.63 -0.86
C LEU A 90 -4.49 1.25 0.31
N GLY A 91 -4.57 2.58 0.36
CA GLY A 91 -5.32 3.31 1.38
C GLY A 91 -6.83 3.10 1.23
N LEU A 92 -7.33 2.98 0.01
CA LEU A 92 -8.74 2.65 -0.25
C LEU A 92 -9.06 1.19 0.14
N LEU A 93 -8.13 0.26 -0.08
CA LEU A 93 -8.25 -1.15 0.27
C LEU A 93 -8.16 -1.40 1.78
N LEU A 94 -7.14 -0.82 2.41
CA LEU A 94 -6.79 -1.10 3.79
C LEU A 94 -7.38 -0.06 4.75
N GLY A 95 -7.48 1.21 4.35
CA GLY A 95 -7.82 2.34 5.24
C GLY A 95 -6.58 3.12 5.70
N LEU A 96 -6.79 4.15 6.52
CA LEU A 96 -5.72 5.07 6.95
C LEU A 96 -4.68 4.42 7.88
N ALA A 97 -5.11 3.85 9.00
CA ALA A 97 -4.24 3.25 10.00
C ALA A 97 -3.25 2.17 9.47
N PRO A 98 -3.67 1.17 8.68
CA PRO A 98 -2.74 0.20 8.11
C PRO A 98 -1.82 0.81 7.07
N LEU A 99 -2.32 1.78 6.32
CA LEU A 99 -1.54 2.39 5.26
C LEU A 99 -0.31 3.07 5.87
N LEU A 100 -0.45 3.74 7.01
CA LEU A 100 0.69 4.31 7.73
C LEU A 100 1.73 3.24 8.11
N ALA A 101 1.28 2.07 8.58
CA ALA A 101 2.19 0.95 8.88
C ALA A 101 2.86 0.39 7.62
N VAL A 102 2.10 0.23 6.53
CA VAL A 102 2.62 -0.19 5.23
C VAL A 102 3.66 0.79 4.72
N LEU A 103 3.40 2.09 4.82
CA LEU A 103 4.33 3.15 4.42
C LEU A 103 5.59 3.13 5.27
N ALA A 104 5.48 2.94 6.59
CA ALA A 104 6.61 2.84 7.49
C ALA A 104 7.50 1.63 7.13
N ILE A 105 6.91 0.45 7.01
CA ILE A 105 7.64 -0.79 6.66
C ILE A 105 8.26 -0.68 5.27
N ALA A 106 7.51 -0.20 4.27
CA ALA A 106 8.02 -0.03 2.92
C ALA A 106 9.18 0.96 2.86
N SER A 107 9.11 2.05 3.62
CA SER A 107 10.19 3.06 3.69
C SER A 107 11.43 2.50 4.38
N LEU A 108 11.27 1.68 5.42
CA LEU A 108 12.39 0.97 6.06
C LEU A 108 13.05 -0.01 5.09
N LEU A 109 12.28 -0.79 4.33
CA LEU A 109 12.82 -1.70 3.31
C LEU A 109 13.53 -0.94 2.19
N ALA A 110 12.95 0.15 1.71
CA ALA A 110 13.55 1.00 0.69
C ALA A 110 14.86 1.65 1.17
N GLY A 111 14.87 2.14 2.41
CA GLY A 111 16.07 2.71 3.06
C GLY A 111 17.17 1.66 3.25
N LEU A 112 16.82 0.46 3.72
CA LEU A 112 17.75 -0.66 3.83
C LEU A 112 18.33 -1.04 2.46
N HIS A 113 17.49 -1.12 1.43
CA HIS A 113 17.96 -1.40 0.08
C HIS A 113 18.92 -0.33 -0.44
N ALA A 114 18.64 0.95 -0.18
CA ALA A 114 19.52 2.06 -0.56
C ALA A 114 20.86 2.00 0.19
N LEU A 115 20.86 1.68 1.48
CA LEU A 115 22.08 1.51 2.29
C LEU A 115 22.92 0.34 1.80
N LEU A 116 22.30 -0.81 1.54
CA LEU A 116 22.97 -2.00 1.00
C LEU A 116 23.54 -1.72 -0.39
N TYR A 117 22.80 -1.03 -1.26
CA TYR A 117 23.31 -0.61 -2.56
C TYR A 117 24.51 0.33 -2.41
N LEU A 118 24.46 1.31 -1.49
CA LEU A 118 25.59 2.22 -1.25
C LEU A 118 26.82 1.49 -0.70
N ALA A 119 26.62 0.55 0.23
CA ALA A 119 27.72 -0.27 0.77
C ALA A 119 28.32 -1.17 -0.31
N ALA A 120 27.49 -1.86 -1.09
CA ALA A 120 27.96 -2.76 -2.14
C ALA A 120 28.58 -2.02 -3.34
N SER A 121 28.05 -0.83 -3.70
CA SER A 121 28.62 0.00 -4.77
C SER A 121 30.01 0.57 -4.44
N ARG A 122 30.42 0.57 -3.17
CA ARG A 122 31.82 0.85 -2.77
C ARG A 122 32.78 -0.28 -3.14
N PHE A 123 32.29 -1.51 -3.28
CA PHE A 123 33.10 -2.70 -3.55
C PHE A 123 32.91 -3.28 -4.96
N VAL A 124 31.75 -3.06 -5.59
CA VAL A 124 31.38 -3.65 -6.89
C VAL A 124 30.61 -2.64 -7.74
N THR A 125 30.90 -2.56 -9.03
CA THR A 125 30.09 -1.78 -9.99
C THR A 125 28.75 -2.47 -10.25
N LEU A 126 27.71 -2.06 -9.52
CA LEU A 126 26.36 -2.60 -9.69
C LEU A 126 25.68 -2.03 -10.93
N GLY A 127 25.00 -2.90 -11.69
CA GLY A 127 24.28 -2.50 -12.90
C GLY A 127 23.13 -1.52 -12.61
N GLY A 128 22.87 -0.59 -13.54
CA GLY A 128 21.87 0.49 -13.36
C GLY A 128 20.44 0.05 -13.04
N ARG A 129 20.11 -1.23 -13.25
CA ARG A 129 18.83 -1.84 -12.86
C ARG A 129 18.67 -2.05 -11.36
N LEU A 130 19.79 -2.23 -10.62
CA LEU A 130 19.81 -2.33 -9.15
C LEU A 130 19.73 -0.96 -8.47
N ARG A 131 20.03 0.12 -9.22
CA ARG A 131 19.88 1.49 -8.73
C ARG A 131 18.41 1.93 -8.63
N GLN A 132 17.52 1.31 -9.40
CA GLN A 132 16.08 1.61 -9.35
C GLN A 132 15.43 0.86 -8.19
N ILE A 133 15.04 1.59 -7.15
CA ILE A 133 14.35 1.07 -5.98
C ILE A 133 12.92 0.68 -6.39
N PRO A 134 12.53 -0.61 -6.32
CA PRO A 134 11.16 -1.05 -6.60
C PRO A 134 10.25 -0.73 -5.40
N TYR A 135 9.92 0.56 -5.23
CA TYR A 135 9.18 1.03 -4.06
C TYR A 135 7.76 0.44 -4.02
N ALA A 136 7.08 0.31 -5.17
CA ALA A 136 5.77 -0.34 -5.25
C ALA A 136 5.82 -1.82 -4.86
N ALA A 137 6.91 -2.54 -5.17
CA ALA A 137 7.10 -3.91 -4.68
C ALA A 137 7.25 -3.97 -3.15
N TYR A 138 7.98 -3.02 -2.55
CA TYR A 138 8.10 -2.91 -1.09
C TYR A 138 6.77 -2.54 -0.42
N LEU A 139 5.98 -1.65 -1.04
CA LEU A 139 4.62 -1.36 -0.60
C LEU A 139 3.74 -2.61 -0.62
N GLY A 140 3.80 -3.41 -1.69
CA GLY A 140 3.05 -4.67 -1.78
C GLY A 140 3.48 -5.69 -0.72
N ALA A 141 4.78 -5.88 -0.52
CA ALA A 141 5.31 -6.79 0.49
C ALA A 141 4.93 -6.35 1.92
N ALA A 142 5.04 -5.04 2.21
CA ALA A 142 4.61 -4.45 3.47
C ALA A 142 3.10 -4.62 3.67
N ALA A 143 2.29 -4.42 2.63
CA ALA A 143 0.85 -4.61 2.67
C ALA A 143 0.45 -6.08 2.93
N LEU A 144 1.16 -7.05 2.35
CA LEU A 144 0.95 -8.48 2.69
C LEU A 144 1.37 -8.80 4.12
N SER A 145 2.51 -8.27 4.58
CA SER A 145 2.97 -8.46 5.95
C SER A 145 1.96 -7.91 6.96
N VAL A 146 1.52 -6.66 6.76
CA VAL A 146 0.46 -6.04 7.57
C VAL A 146 -0.82 -6.85 7.46
N ALA A 147 -1.21 -7.31 6.27
CA ALA A 147 -2.39 -8.16 6.03
C ALA A 147 -2.35 -9.51 6.78
N LEU A 148 -1.17 -10.06 7.05
CA LEU A 148 -0.99 -11.29 7.83
C LEU A 148 -0.83 -11.05 9.34
N MET A 149 -0.63 -9.80 9.74
CA MET A 149 -0.33 -9.45 11.14
C MET A 149 -1.52 -9.79 12.08
N PRO A 150 -1.28 -10.50 13.19
CA PRO A 150 -2.32 -10.86 14.15
C PRO A 150 -3.03 -9.65 14.79
N LEU A 151 -4.34 -9.80 15.06
CA LEU A 151 -5.20 -8.77 15.67
C LEU A 151 -4.82 -8.41 17.12
N ASN A 152 -4.08 -9.28 17.80
CA ASN A 152 -3.54 -9.05 19.14
C ASN A 152 -2.18 -8.35 19.14
N SER A 153 -1.68 -7.92 17.98
CA SER A 153 -0.43 -7.16 17.94
C SER A 153 -0.61 -5.81 18.64
N ALA A 154 0.41 -5.39 19.40
CA ALA A 154 0.46 -4.07 20.02
C ALA A 154 0.22 -2.94 18.99
N TRP A 155 0.57 -3.19 17.73
CA TRP A 155 0.31 -2.29 16.61
C TRP A 155 -1.16 -2.15 16.26
N TYR A 156 -1.91 -3.24 16.19
CA TYR A 156 -3.35 -3.15 15.93
C TYR A 156 -4.06 -2.40 17.06
N SER A 157 -3.67 -2.67 18.31
CA SER A 157 -4.16 -1.94 19.49
C SER A 157 -3.86 -0.44 19.39
N TRP A 158 -2.62 -0.06 19.07
CA TRP A 158 -2.23 1.34 18.87
C TRP A 158 -2.97 2.01 17.70
N CYS A 159 -3.12 1.34 16.56
CA CYS A 159 -3.87 1.86 15.42
C CYS A 159 -5.37 2.03 15.75
N SER A 160 -5.94 1.09 16.51
CA SER A 160 -7.35 1.14 16.92
C SER A 160 -7.62 2.24 17.94
N SER A 161 -6.67 2.57 18.81
CA SER A 161 -6.84 3.64 19.81
C SER A 161 -6.96 5.01 19.15
N TRP A 162 -6.24 5.26 18.06
CA TRP A 162 -6.36 6.50 17.27
C TRP A 162 -7.74 6.66 16.63
N CYS A 163 -8.42 5.56 16.34
CA CYS A 163 -9.78 5.57 15.82
C CYS A 163 -10.83 5.68 16.94
N SER A 164 -10.50 5.27 18.17
CA SER A 164 -11.44 5.22 19.31
C SER A 164 -11.44 6.47 20.19
N THR A 165 -10.46 7.37 20.08
CA THR A 165 -10.43 8.63 20.85
C THR A 165 -11.33 9.73 20.27
N GLY A 166 -12.23 9.41 19.34
CA GLY A 166 -13.12 10.34 18.66
C GLY A 166 -14.60 10.21 19.03
N SER A 167 -14.95 9.50 20.11
CA SER A 167 -16.32 9.38 20.64
C SER A 167 -16.47 10.06 21.99
#